data_AF-A0A1Q7TK17-F1
#
_entry.id   AF-A0A1Q7TK17-F1
#
_cell.length_a   1.000
_cell.length_b   1.000
_cell.length_c   1.000
_cell.angle_alpha   90.00
_cell.angle_beta   90.00
_cell.angle_gamma   90.00
#
_symmetry.space_group_name_H-M   'P 1'
#
loop_
_entity.id
_entity.type
_entity.pdbx_description
1 polymer ?
#
loop_
_entity_poly.entity_id
_entity_poly.type
_entity_poly.pdbx_seq_one_letter_code
_entity_poly.pdbx_strand_id
1 'polypeptide(L)'
;MEVKPQAHHDDPRTLAVLAQIDAALGRKEQAISEGRRAVDLMPISKDAYDGPLVLQGLAQVYVWTGEKERAMEVLEKLVRFPGYVAYGYLLRDPIWDPLRGDPRFEKILVSLAPKETASK
;
A
#
# COMPACT_ATOMS: atom_id res chain seq x y z
N MET A 1 23.02 -23.16 -22.07
CA MET A 1 22.86 -22.07 -21.10
C MET A 1 21.97 -22.60 -19.99
N GLU A 2 22.54 -22.93 -18.83
CA GLU A 2 21.75 -23.19 -17.64
C GLU A 2 21.37 -21.83 -17.04
N VAL A 3 20.08 -21.50 -17.08
CA VAL A 3 19.55 -20.37 -16.31
C VAL A 3 19.41 -20.88 -14.89
N LYS A 4 20.42 -20.62 -14.04
CA LYS A 4 20.26 -20.79 -12.60
C LYS A 4 19.18 -19.80 -12.15
N PRO A 5 18.16 -20.23 -11.40
CA PRO A 5 17.21 -19.30 -10.81
C PRO A 5 17.98 -18.52 -9.74
N GLN A 6 18.32 -17.27 -10.04
CA GLN A 6 18.66 -16.32 -8.99
C GLN A 6 17.39 -16.19 -8.12
N ALA A 7 17.41 -16.73 -6.91
CA ALA A 7 16.49 -16.29 -5.88
C ALA A 7 16.80 -14.80 -5.68
N HIS A 8 16.01 -13.93 -6.30
CA HIS A 8 16.11 -12.50 -6.08
C HIS A 8 15.59 -12.22 -4.68
N HIS A 9 16.45 -12.41 -3.68
CA HIS A 9 16.21 -12.03 -2.28
C HIS A 9 15.84 -10.53 -2.13
N ASP A 10 16.02 -9.75 -3.21
CA ASP A 10 15.77 -8.32 -3.28
C ASP A 10 14.74 -7.93 -4.39
N ASP A 11 13.90 -8.86 -4.87
CA ASP A 11 12.78 -8.46 -5.74
C ASP A 11 11.77 -7.62 -4.92
N PRO A 12 11.48 -6.36 -5.33
CA PRO A 12 10.70 -5.45 -4.49
C PRO A 12 9.26 -5.92 -4.23
N ARG A 13 8.65 -6.62 -5.19
CA ARG A 13 7.29 -7.16 -5.03
C ARG A 13 7.30 -8.33 -4.05
N THR A 14 8.29 -9.20 -4.15
CA THR A 14 8.50 -10.32 -3.22
C THR A 14 8.73 -9.80 -1.80
N LEU A 15 9.55 -8.76 -1.61
CA LEU A 15 9.76 -8.12 -0.31
C LEU A 15 8.48 -7.46 0.24
N ALA A 16 7.66 -6.83 -0.61
CA ALA A 16 6.39 -6.25 -0.18
C ALA A 16 5.41 -7.32 0.33
N VAL A 17 5.36 -8.48 -0.34
CA VAL A 17 4.54 -9.62 0.10
C VAL A 17 5.08 -10.23 1.39
N LEU A 18 6.41 -10.38 1.52
CA LEU A 18 7.03 -10.88 2.76
C LEU A 18 6.70 -9.97 3.94
N ALA A 19 6.78 -8.66 3.74
CA ALA A 19 6.43 -7.66 4.74
C ALA A 19 4.97 -7.81 5.22
N GLN A 20 4.04 -8.05 4.30
CA GLN A 20 2.64 -8.31 4.65
C GLN A 20 2.48 -9.60 5.46
N ILE A 21 3.17 -10.68 5.06
CA ILE A 21 3.16 -11.96 5.78
C ILE A 21 3.70 -11.76 7.21
N ASP A 22 4.84 -11.10 7.36
CA ASP A 22 5.44 -10.87 8.67
C ASP A 22 4.58 -9.95 9.54
N ALA A 23 3.90 -8.95 8.96
CA ALA A 23 2.93 -8.12 9.68
C ALA A 23 1.75 -8.97 10.19
N ALA A 24 1.22 -9.87 9.36
CA ALA A 24 0.15 -10.78 9.75
C ALA A 24 0.58 -11.79 10.84
N LEU A 25 1.87 -12.15 10.88
CA LEU A 25 2.47 -12.98 11.93
C LEU A 25 2.83 -12.19 13.21
N GLY A 26 2.57 -10.89 13.26
CA GLY A 26 2.89 -10.03 14.40
C GLY A 26 4.37 -9.63 14.51
N ARG A 27 5.17 -9.89 13.47
CA ARG A 27 6.60 -9.54 13.40
C ARG A 27 6.78 -8.11 12.92
N LYS A 28 6.29 -7.17 13.72
CA LYS A 28 6.14 -5.76 13.35
C LYS A 28 7.41 -5.11 12.79
N GLU A 29 8.53 -5.24 13.47
CA GLU A 29 9.77 -4.54 13.10
C GLU A 29 10.34 -5.07 11.78
N GLN A 30 10.26 -6.39 11.56
CA GLN A 30 10.69 -7.05 10.32
C GLN A 30 9.82 -6.60 9.16
N ALA A 31 8.50 -6.69 9.32
CA ALA A 31 7.54 -6.25 8.32
C ALA A 31 7.75 -4.80 7.86
N ILE A 32 7.94 -3.87 8.81
CA ILE A 32 8.17 -2.46 8.49
C ILE A 32 9.51 -2.28 7.76
N SER A 33 10.55 -3.00 8.18
CA SER A 33 11.88 -2.93 7.55
C SER A 33 11.82 -3.41 6.10
N GLU A 34 11.20 -4.55 5.86
CA GLU A 34 11.05 -5.16 4.53
C GLU A 34 10.19 -4.30 3.59
N GLY A 35 9.05 -3.81 4.08
CA GLY A 35 8.18 -2.95 3.28
C GLY A 35 8.84 -1.62 2.90
N ARG A 36 9.64 -1.03 3.80
CA ARG A 36 10.45 0.17 3.48
C ARG A 36 11.51 -0.14 2.43
N ARG A 37 12.24 -1.25 2.60
CA ARG A 37 13.25 -1.70 1.63
C ARG A 37 12.64 -1.94 0.25
N ALA A 38 11.44 -2.52 0.20
CA ALA A 38 10.71 -2.71 -1.06
C ALA A 38 10.44 -1.37 -1.76
N VAL A 39 9.96 -0.37 -1.03
CA VAL A 39 9.72 1.00 -1.57
C VAL A 39 11.02 1.68 -2.00
N ASP A 40 12.11 1.50 -1.26
CA ASP A 40 13.41 2.08 -1.61
C ASP A 40 13.99 1.45 -2.90
N LEU A 41 13.75 0.16 -3.12
CA LEU A 41 14.19 -0.55 -4.33
C LEU A 41 13.27 -0.29 -5.54
N MET A 42 11.99 0.00 -5.30
CA MET A 42 10.98 0.33 -6.31
C MET A 42 10.22 1.61 -5.95
N PRO A 43 10.87 2.78 -5.99
CA PRO A 43 10.16 4.03 -5.80
C PRO A 43 9.27 4.32 -7.01
N ILE A 44 8.20 5.08 -6.81
CA ILE A 44 7.28 5.48 -7.89
C ILE A 44 8.02 6.20 -9.04
N SER A 45 9.08 6.94 -8.73
CA SER A 45 9.91 7.64 -9.73
C SER A 45 10.69 6.68 -10.65
N LYS A 46 10.91 5.44 -10.22
CA LYS A 46 11.59 4.40 -10.99
C LYS A 46 10.61 3.62 -11.85
N ASP A 47 9.48 3.23 -11.28
CA ASP A 47 8.42 2.52 -11.98
C ASP A 47 7.05 3.05 -11.53
N ALA A 48 6.35 3.71 -12.45
CA ALA A 48 5.06 4.30 -12.18
C ALA A 48 3.95 3.26 -12.02
N TYR A 49 4.18 2.00 -12.40
CA TYR A 49 3.26 0.86 -12.27
C TYR A 49 3.53 0.04 -11.01
N ASP A 50 4.74 -0.51 -10.88
CA ASP A 50 5.09 -1.36 -9.73
C ASP A 50 5.34 -0.54 -8.44
N GLY A 51 5.77 0.72 -8.56
CA GLY A 51 6.08 1.57 -7.41
C GLY A 51 4.87 1.84 -6.50
N PRO A 52 3.71 2.31 -7.03
CA PRO A 52 2.50 2.48 -6.22
C PRO A 52 1.97 1.17 -5.62
N LEU A 53 2.14 0.03 -6.32
CA LEU A 53 1.76 -1.29 -5.81
C LEU A 53 2.57 -1.65 -4.55
N VAL A 54 3.89 -1.49 -4.61
CA VAL A 54 4.77 -1.73 -3.46
C VAL A 54 4.48 -0.75 -2.31
N LEU A 55 4.21 0.51 -2.64
CA LEU A 55 3.85 1.52 -1.64
C LEU A 55 2.52 1.22 -0.96
N GLN A 56 1.51 0.71 -1.68
CA GLN A 56 0.26 0.23 -1.10
C GLN A 56 0.49 -0.94 -0.14
N GLY A 57 1.37 -1.89 -0.49
CA GLY A 57 1.77 -2.97 0.41
C GLY A 57 2.32 -2.45 1.74
N LEU A 58 3.17 -1.41 1.70
CA LEU A 58 3.67 -0.76 2.91
C LEU A 58 2.57 -0.06 3.72
N ALA A 59 1.59 0.57 3.07
CA ALA A 59 0.44 1.15 3.76
C ALA A 59 -0.32 0.10 4.57
N GLN A 60 -0.57 -1.06 3.97
CA GLN A 60 -1.20 -2.20 4.61
C GLN A 60 -0.39 -2.73 5.81
N VAL A 61 0.93 -2.87 5.64
CA VAL A 61 1.83 -3.23 6.75
C VAL A 61 1.70 -2.26 7.91
N TYR A 62 1.63 -0.95 7.65
CA TYR A 62 1.42 0.03 8.71
C TYR A 62 0.07 -0.13 9.41
N VAL A 63 -1.00 -0.42 8.68
CA VAL A 63 -2.31 -0.65 9.30
C VAL A 63 -2.28 -1.88 10.20
N TRP A 64 -1.76 -3.00 9.72
CA TRP A 64 -1.69 -4.27 10.47
C TRP A 64 -0.77 -4.19 11.69
N THR A 65 0.23 -3.32 11.67
CA THR A 65 1.17 -3.12 12.79
C THR A 65 0.78 -1.97 13.74
N GLY A 66 -0.39 -1.36 13.53
CA GLY A 66 -0.92 -0.28 14.37
C GLY A 66 -0.29 1.10 14.13
N GLU A 67 0.49 1.26 13.07
CA GLU A 67 1.18 2.49 12.69
C GLU A 67 0.25 3.45 11.91
N LYS A 68 -0.89 3.81 12.52
CA LYS A 68 -1.97 4.58 11.88
C LYS A 68 -1.51 5.84 11.16
N GLU A 69 -0.67 6.66 11.81
CA GLU A 69 -0.18 7.91 11.22
C GLU A 69 0.64 7.67 9.95
N ARG A 70 1.50 6.66 9.96
CA ARG A 70 2.34 6.30 8.80
C ARG A 70 1.51 5.70 7.68
N ALA A 71 0.49 4.91 8.00
CA ALA A 71 -0.47 4.42 7.02
C ALA A 71 -1.20 5.57 6.33
N MET A 72 -1.64 6.58 7.09
CA MET A 72 -2.30 7.76 6.54
C MET A 72 -1.39 8.57 5.63
N GLU A 73 -0.14 8.85 6.03
CA GLU A 73 0.84 9.54 5.19
C GLU A 73 1.08 8.84 3.84
N VAL A 74 1.09 7.50 3.85
CA VAL A 74 1.25 6.71 2.63
C VAL A 74 0.00 6.79 1.75
N LEU A 75 -1.19 6.65 2.33
CA LEU A 75 -2.45 6.78 1.58
C LEU A 75 -2.58 8.18 0.94
N GLU A 76 -2.23 9.25 1.65
CA GLU A 76 -2.24 10.61 1.11
C GLU A 76 -1.30 10.80 -0.09
N LYS A 77 -0.22 10.01 -0.18
CA LYS A 77 0.65 9.97 -1.35
C LYS A 77 0.01 9.18 -2.48
N LEU A 78 -0.53 7.99 -2.17
CA LEU A 78 -1.11 7.09 -3.17
C LEU A 78 -2.29 7.70 -3.92
N VAL A 79 -3.16 8.46 -3.24
CA VAL A 79 -4.33 9.10 -3.87
C VAL A 79 -3.97 10.18 -4.89
N ARG A 80 -2.72 10.65 -4.90
CA ARG A 80 -2.22 11.59 -5.92
C ARG A 80 -1.94 10.90 -7.26
N PHE A 81 -1.98 9.56 -7.29
CA PHE A 81 -1.77 8.75 -8.48
C PHE A 81 -3.10 8.12 -8.90
N PRO A 82 -3.78 8.70 -9.92
CA PRO A 82 -5.09 8.22 -10.35
C PRO A 82 -5.05 6.74 -10.75
N GLY A 83 -6.07 5.98 -10.32
CA GLY A 83 -6.26 4.59 -10.73
C GLY A 83 -5.56 3.53 -9.87
N TYR A 84 -4.70 3.90 -8.91
CA TYR A 84 -4.01 2.93 -8.05
C TYR A 84 -4.83 2.52 -6.83
N VAL A 85 -5.44 3.49 -6.15
CA VAL A 85 -6.29 3.21 -4.99
C VAL A 85 -7.73 3.48 -5.38
N ALA A 86 -8.54 2.42 -5.39
CA ALA A 86 -9.95 2.50 -5.74
C ALA A 86 -10.81 2.92 -4.53
N TYR A 87 -11.82 3.75 -4.77
CA TYR A 87 -12.82 4.12 -3.75
C TYR A 87 -13.44 2.90 -3.05
N GLY A 88 -13.90 1.92 -3.83
CA GLY A 88 -14.54 0.72 -3.28
C GLY A 88 -13.61 -0.11 -2.41
N TYR A 89 -12.31 -0.14 -2.75
CA TYR A 89 -11.30 -0.84 -1.96
C TYR A 89 -11.12 -0.19 -0.58
N LEU A 90 -10.92 1.13 -0.52
CA LEU A 90 -10.82 1.83 0.77
C LEU A 90 -12.13 1.80 1.58
N LEU A 91 -13.28 1.88 0.91
CA LEU A 91 -14.58 1.92 1.57
C LEU A 91 -14.95 0.58 2.20
N ARG A 92 -14.68 -0.54 1.51
CA ARG A 92 -15.27 -1.85 1.84
C ARG A 92 -14.30 -2.85 2.42
N ASP A 93 -13.00 -2.73 2.14
CA ASP A 93 -12.05 -3.72 2.62
C ASP A 93 -11.84 -3.56 4.15
N PRO A 94 -12.04 -4.62 4.95
CA PRO A 94 -11.85 -4.59 6.41
C PRO A 94 -10.45 -4.18 6.86
N ILE A 95 -9.46 -4.30 5.97
CA ILE A 95 -8.10 -3.90 6.26
C ILE A 95 -7.99 -2.43 6.68
N TRP A 96 -8.85 -1.57 6.14
CA TRP A 96 -8.80 -0.13 6.41
C TRP A 96 -9.64 0.29 7.62
N ASP A 97 -10.29 -0.65 8.31
CA ASP A 97 -11.11 -0.38 9.50
C ASP A 97 -10.39 0.49 10.55
N PRO A 98 -9.11 0.27 10.87
CA PRO A 98 -8.39 1.09 11.86
C PRO A 98 -8.25 2.58 11.46
N LEU A 99 -8.38 2.89 10.18
CA LEU A 99 -8.29 4.25 9.65
C LEU A 99 -9.65 4.95 9.57
N ARG A 100 -10.76 4.20 9.61
CA ARG A 100 -12.11 4.79 9.55
C ARG A 100 -12.35 5.71 10.74
N GLY A 101 -13.04 6.83 10.49
CA GLY A 101 -13.22 7.89 11.47
C GLY A 101 -12.04 8.86 11.60
N ASP A 102 -10.90 8.62 10.93
CA ASP A 102 -9.89 9.67 10.74
C ASP A 102 -10.37 10.68 9.69
N PRO A 103 -10.47 11.98 10.00
CA PRO A 103 -10.95 12.98 9.04
C PRO A 103 -10.18 13.02 7.72
N ARG A 104 -8.88 12.67 7.72
CA ARG A 104 -8.06 12.58 6.51
C ARG A 104 -8.48 11.40 5.65
N PHE A 105 -8.80 10.25 6.26
CA PHE A 105 -9.28 9.07 5.56
C PHE A 105 -10.65 9.32 4.92
N GLU A 106 -11.56 9.95 5.65
CA GLU A 106 -12.88 10.32 5.12
C GLU A 106 -12.76 11.31 3.95
N LYS A 107 -11.84 12.27 4.03
CA LYS A 107 -11.56 13.19 2.91
C LYS A 107 -11.01 12.46 1.68
N ILE A 108 -10.15 11.47 1.87
CA ILE A 108 -9.66 10.60 0.80
C ILE A 108 -10.85 9.87 0.15
N LEU A 109 -11.74 9.25 0.93
CA LEU A 109 -12.91 8.56 0.41
C LEU A 109 -13.80 9.48 -0.43
N VAL A 110 -14.10 10.68 0.07
CA VAL A 110 -14.89 11.68 -0.66
C VAL A 110 -14.20 12.07 -1.97
N SER A 111 -12.87 12.23 -1.97
CA SER A 111 -12.12 12.60 -3.17
C SER A 111 -12.12 11.53 -4.27
N LEU A 112 -12.22 10.26 -3.88
CA LEU A 112 -12.23 9.11 -4.79
C LEU A 112 -13.65 8.67 -5.20
N ALA A 113 -14.67 9.16 -4.51
CA ALA A 113 -16.06 8.77 -4.75
C ALA A 113 -16.44 9.01 -6.22
N PRO A 114 -17.19 8.08 -6.84
CA PRO A 114 -17.73 8.29 -8.17
C PRO A 114 -18.51 9.60 -8.21
N LYS A 115 -18.20 10.45 -9.20
CA LYS A 115 -19.03 11.62 -9.48
C LYS A 115 -20.35 11.08 -10.03
N GLU A 116 -21.48 11.56 -9.50
CA GLU A 116 -22.78 11.25 -10.09
C GLU A 116 -22.74 11.60 -11.57
N THR A 117 -22.74 10.58 -12.42
CA THR A 117 -23.09 10.78 -13.82
C THR A 117 -24.58 11.02 -13.82
N ALA A 118 -24.98 12.29 -13.97
CA ALA A 118 -26.35 12.64 -14.31
C ALA A 118 -26.78 11.76 -15.49
N SER A 119 -27.68 10.80 -15.23
CA SER A 119 -28.33 10.07 -16.30
C SER A 119 -29.05 11.10 -17.17
N LYS A 120 -28.64 11.21 -18.42
CA LYS A 120 -29.47 11.78 -19.48
C LYS A 120 -30.33 10.67 -20.06
#